data_AF-A0AAJ0EPI3-F1
#
_entry.id   AF-A0AAJ0EPI3-F1
#
_cell.length_a   1.000
_cell.length_b   1.000
_cell.length_c   1.000
_cell.angle_alpha   90.00
_cell.angle_beta   90.00
_cell.angle_gamma   90.00
#
_symmetry.space_group_name_H-M   'P 1'
#
loop_
_entity.id
_entity.type
_entity.pdbx_description
1 polymer ?
#
loop_
_entity_poly.entity_id
_entity_poly.type
_entity_poly.pdbx_seq_one_letter_code
_entity_poly.pdbx_strand_id
1 'polypeptide(L)'
;MHDPPPPVLPPKPGSHDTSRIGTPNMLNSPRHGTGPEAEGAGGSRLSQVSQPAGLEIARPEPVPDPGEQWLPKVLQDKAKHDLADIATNVDLLNALTHAPSTIHPSLSSSHQALQAALDENLELASRLVELEARLAHQRSTTQAQLLSTHALERQWRQKQSDMDHALAPFSPAAMYQRLGQGVHEQASVCHVLEESFIDGEGDGAYASERETLDWIKRYRDAKVLYYLRQERKERWDEGRVGGWR
;
A
#
# COMPACT_ATOMS: atom_id res chain seq x y z
N MET A 1 47.55 33.16 -20.85
CA MET A 1 46.08 33.02 -20.74
C MET A 1 45.71 31.60 -21.09
N HIS A 2 45.56 30.72 -20.10
CA HIS A 2 45.06 29.35 -20.25
C HIS A 2 44.11 29.13 -19.07
N ASP A 3 42.81 29.11 -19.34
CA ASP A 3 41.78 28.77 -18.36
C ASP A 3 41.65 27.24 -18.24
N PRO A 4 41.48 26.68 -17.03
CA PRO A 4 41.13 25.27 -16.86
C PRO A 4 39.63 25.02 -17.07
N PRO A 5 39.23 23.82 -17.55
CA PRO A 5 37.83 23.47 -17.77
C PRO A 5 37.06 23.26 -16.45
N PRO A 6 35.72 23.44 -16.44
CA PRO A 6 34.92 23.35 -15.23
C PRO A 6 34.84 21.91 -14.70
N PRO A 7 34.65 21.72 -13.38
CA PRO A 7 34.59 20.40 -12.77
C PRO A 7 33.30 19.64 -13.12
N VAL A 8 33.44 18.33 -13.32
CA VAL A 8 32.35 17.39 -13.61
C VAL A 8 31.44 17.24 -12.40
N LEU A 9 30.13 17.39 -12.63
CA LEU A 9 29.09 17.20 -11.61
C LEU A 9 29.01 15.73 -11.16
N PRO A 10 28.78 15.45 -9.86
CA PRO A 10 28.61 14.09 -9.37
C PRO A 10 27.35 13.42 -9.95
N PRO A 11 27.36 12.09 -10.17
CA PRO A 11 26.21 11.39 -10.72
C PRO A 11 25.02 11.43 -9.74
N LYS A 12 23.82 11.68 -10.29
CA LYS A 12 22.55 11.66 -9.55
C LYS A 12 22.37 10.32 -8.80
N PRO A 13 21.99 10.34 -7.51
CA PRO A 13 21.66 9.12 -6.80
C PRO A 13 20.32 8.55 -7.29
N GLY A 14 20.39 7.29 -7.74
CA GLY A 14 19.35 6.26 -7.66
C GLY A 14 17.89 6.67 -7.82
N SER A 15 17.40 6.61 -9.06
CA SER A 15 15.97 6.44 -9.36
C SER A 15 15.54 5.00 -9.01
N HIS A 16 15.30 4.72 -7.73
CA HIS A 16 14.49 3.58 -7.32
C HIS A 16 13.23 4.08 -6.63
N ASP A 17 12.26 4.46 -7.45
CA ASP A 17 10.89 4.68 -7.04
C ASP A 17 10.23 3.30 -6.85
N THR A 18 10.37 2.71 -5.66
CA THR A 18 9.53 1.59 -5.22
C THR A 18 8.23 2.14 -4.65
N SER A 19 7.36 2.66 -5.52
CA SER A 19 5.98 3.01 -5.16
C SER A 19 5.06 2.94 -6.38
N ARG A 20 4.67 1.72 -6.73
CA ARG A 20 3.39 1.45 -7.39
C ARG A 20 2.74 0.22 -6.75
N ILE A 21 2.07 0.44 -5.61
CA ILE A 21 0.94 -0.42 -5.23
C ILE A 21 -0.16 -0.08 -6.26
N GLY A 22 -0.23 -0.91 -7.30
CA GLY A 22 -1.30 -0.90 -8.29
C GLY A 22 -2.40 -1.86 -7.83
N THR A 23 -3.60 -1.31 -7.66
CA THR A 23 -4.87 -2.03 -7.52
C THR A 23 -5.04 -3.04 -8.67
N PRO A 24 -5.45 -4.30 -8.44
CA PRO A 24 -5.64 -5.23 -9.54
C PRO A 24 -6.97 -4.95 -10.23
N ASN A 25 -6.92 -4.26 -11.38
CA ASN A 25 -8.05 -4.16 -12.31
C ASN A 25 -7.84 -5.20 -13.42
N MET A 26 -8.37 -6.40 -13.21
CA MET A 26 -8.37 -7.49 -14.19
C MET A 26 -9.43 -7.23 -15.25
N LEU A 27 -9.10 -6.49 -16.31
CA LEU A 27 -9.85 -6.50 -17.56
C LEU A 27 -8.90 -6.67 -18.77
N ASN A 28 -9.18 -7.72 -19.53
CA ASN A 28 -8.82 -8.02 -20.92
C ASN A 28 -7.45 -8.62 -21.29
N SER A 29 -7.57 -9.87 -21.76
CA SER A 29 -6.69 -10.63 -22.66
C SER A 29 -6.78 -10.09 -24.12
N PRO A 30 -6.03 -10.61 -25.13
CA PRO A 30 -5.14 -9.84 -25.97
C PRO A 30 -5.70 -9.49 -27.37
N ARG A 31 -5.22 -8.38 -27.91
CA ARG A 31 -5.54 -7.85 -29.24
C ARG A 31 -4.69 -8.56 -30.31
N HIS A 32 -5.31 -9.45 -31.09
CA HIS A 32 -4.69 -10.02 -32.31
C HIS A 32 -4.77 -9.04 -33.48
N GLY A 33 -3.75 -9.10 -34.33
CA GLY A 33 -3.49 -8.20 -35.46
C GLY A 33 -4.45 -8.35 -36.64
N THR A 34 -4.50 -7.30 -37.45
CA THR A 34 -5.26 -7.18 -38.69
C THR A 34 -4.36 -7.50 -39.89
N GLY A 35 -4.77 -8.47 -40.73
CA GLY A 35 -4.27 -8.70 -42.09
C GLY A 35 -5.42 -9.26 -42.95
N PRO A 36 -5.54 -8.91 -44.24
CA PRO A 36 -6.72 -9.23 -45.05
C PRO A 36 -6.61 -10.56 -45.84
N GLU A 37 -7.79 -11.13 -46.10
CA GLU A 37 -8.22 -12.05 -47.18
C GLU A 37 -7.29 -13.13 -47.76
N ALA A 38 -7.71 -14.40 -47.65
CA ALA A 38 -7.80 -15.34 -48.78
C ALA A 38 -8.70 -16.55 -48.44
N GLU A 39 -9.41 -17.03 -49.46
CA GLU A 39 -10.43 -18.08 -49.50
C GLU A 39 -9.98 -19.48 -49.04
N GLY A 40 -10.93 -20.32 -48.61
CA GLY A 40 -10.69 -21.77 -48.54
C GLY A 40 -11.61 -22.57 -47.61
N ALA A 41 -12.74 -23.03 -48.18
CA ALA A 41 -13.40 -24.32 -47.93
C ALA A 41 -13.48 -24.93 -46.51
N GLY A 42 -14.73 -25.18 -46.09
CA GLY A 42 -15.09 -26.47 -45.49
C GLY A 42 -15.30 -26.52 -43.97
N GLY A 43 -16.56 -26.36 -43.57
CA GLY A 43 -17.23 -27.14 -42.50
C GLY A 43 -16.63 -27.17 -41.08
N SER A 44 -17.24 -26.43 -40.16
CA SER A 44 -17.44 -26.89 -38.77
C SER A 44 -18.34 -25.94 -38.00
N ARG A 45 -19.47 -26.46 -37.50
CA ARG A 45 -19.68 -26.85 -36.09
C ARG A 45 -20.01 -25.66 -35.20
N LEU A 46 -21.30 -25.61 -34.86
CA LEU A 46 -21.80 -24.99 -33.65
C LEU A 46 -21.08 -25.56 -32.41
N SER A 47 -20.87 -24.70 -31.42
CA SER A 47 -20.55 -24.95 -30.00
C SER A 47 -19.07 -24.95 -29.61
N GLN A 48 -18.68 -23.99 -28.74
CA GLN A 48 -18.12 -24.34 -27.42
C GLN A 48 -18.18 -23.13 -26.47
N VAL A 49 -19.12 -23.16 -25.52
CA VAL A 49 -19.08 -22.33 -24.30
C VAL A 49 -18.05 -22.96 -23.37
N SER A 50 -16.95 -22.26 -23.09
CA SER A 50 -15.93 -22.68 -22.14
C SER A 50 -16.45 -22.46 -20.71
N GLN A 51 -16.72 -23.55 -19.99
CA GLN A 51 -16.95 -23.53 -18.54
C GLN A 51 -15.59 -23.50 -17.80
N PRO A 52 -15.49 -22.84 -16.63
CA PRO A 52 -14.26 -22.79 -15.84
C PRO A 52 -13.97 -24.17 -15.22
N ALA A 53 -12.71 -24.60 -15.31
CA ALA A 53 -12.20 -25.81 -14.67
C ALA A 53 -12.21 -25.65 -13.14
N GLY A 54 -12.95 -26.50 -12.42
CA GLY A 54 -12.97 -26.51 -10.95
C GLY A 54 -14.21 -27.12 -10.30
N LEU A 55 -15.29 -27.34 -11.06
CA LEU A 55 -16.47 -28.09 -10.61
C LEU A 55 -16.80 -29.12 -11.69
N GLU A 56 -15.96 -30.15 -11.82
CA GLU A 56 -16.45 -31.38 -12.45
C GLU A 56 -17.45 -32.00 -11.48
N ILE A 57 -18.71 -31.56 -11.57
CA ILE A 57 -19.84 -32.34 -11.09
C ILE A 57 -19.67 -33.69 -11.78
N ALA A 58 -19.23 -34.70 -11.03
CA ALA A 58 -19.04 -36.04 -11.52
C ALA A 58 -20.38 -36.45 -12.14
N ARG A 59 -20.46 -36.38 -13.47
CA ARG A 59 -21.68 -36.70 -14.18
C ARG A 59 -21.87 -38.19 -13.93
N PRO A 60 -22.95 -38.61 -13.24
CA PRO A 60 -23.17 -40.03 -13.02
C PRO A 60 -23.15 -40.71 -14.39
N GLU A 61 -22.37 -41.78 -14.49
CA GLU A 61 -22.32 -42.63 -15.68
C GLU A 61 -23.75 -42.85 -16.19
N PRO A 62 -24.01 -42.73 -17.50
CA PRO A 62 -25.35 -42.92 -18.05
C PRO A 62 -25.74 -44.37 -17.83
N VAL A 63 -26.45 -44.64 -16.74
CA VAL A 63 -26.95 -45.98 -16.49
C VAL A 63 -27.98 -46.28 -17.57
N PRO A 64 -27.80 -47.35 -18.37
CA PRO A 64 -28.71 -47.66 -19.46
C PRO A 64 -30.13 -47.82 -18.94
N ASP A 65 -31.07 -47.25 -19.69
CA ASP A 65 -32.49 -47.39 -19.42
C ASP A 65 -32.84 -48.90 -19.39
N PRO A 66 -33.50 -49.40 -18.32
CA PRO A 66 -33.92 -50.80 -18.20
C PRO A 66 -34.69 -51.35 -19.43
N GLY A 67 -35.22 -50.46 -20.27
CA GLY A 67 -36.04 -50.83 -21.42
C GLY A 67 -37.45 -51.28 -21.01
N GLU A 68 -38.32 -51.45 -21.99
CA GLU A 68 -39.75 -51.71 -21.78
C GLU A 68 -40.08 -53.06 -21.12
N GLN A 69 -39.08 -53.94 -20.94
CA GLN A 69 -39.26 -55.29 -20.39
C GLN A 69 -38.93 -55.43 -18.91
N TRP A 70 -38.46 -54.37 -18.26
CA TRP A 70 -38.13 -54.46 -16.85
C TRP A 70 -39.38 -54.44 -15.96
N LEU A 71 -39.52 -55.49 -15.15
CA LEU A 71 -40.54 -55.60 -14.12
C LEU A 71 -39.90 -56.15 -12.84
N PRO A 72 -40.17 -55.54 -11.66
CA PRO A 72 -39.77 -56.11 -10.38
C PRO A 72 -40.20 -57.58 -10.26
N LYS A 73 -39.31 -58.45 -9.77
CA LYS A 73 -39.58 -59.91 -9.63
C LYS A 73 -40.85 -60.19 -8.83
N VAL A 74 -41.17 -59.32 -7.88
CA VAL A 74 -42.36 -59.40 -7.02
C VAL A 74 -43.68 -59.24 -7.79
N LEU A 75 -43.64 -58.64 -8.97
CA LEU A 75 -44.80 -58.44 -9.85
C LEU A 75 -44.93 -59.54 -10.92
N GLN A 76 -43.92 -60.39 -11.13
CA GLN A 76 -43.94 -61.44 -12.15
C GLN A 76 -44.90 -62.59 -11.77
N ASP A 77 -45.06 -62.86 -10.47
CA ASP A 77 -45.88 -63.97 -9.94
C ASP A 77 -47.31 -63.55 -9.55
N LYS A 78 -47.74 -62.34 -9.87
CA LYS A 78 -49.05 -61.77 -9.46
C LYS A 78 -50.18 -62.14 -10.42
N ALA A 79 -51.39 -62.29 -9.88
CA ALA A 79 -52.59 -62.52 -10.69
C ALA A 79 -52.95 -61.28 -11.52
N LYS A 80 -53.59 -61.48 -12.68
CA LYS A 80 -53.98 -60.39 -13.60
C LYS A 80 -54.84 -59.30 -12.95
N HIS A 81 -55.70 -59.68 -12.01
CA HIS A 81 -56.54 -58.74 -11.27
C HIS A 81 -55.71 -57.84 -10.35
N ASP A 82 -54.78 -58.42 -9.58
CA ASP A 82 -53.89 -57.68 -8.69
C ASP A 82 -52.98 -56.70 -9.46
N LEU A 83 -52.53 -57.09 -10.66
CA LEU A 83 -51.74 -56.21 -11.53
C LEU A 83 -52.56 -55.01 -12.04
N ALA A 84 -53.86 -55.20 -12.31
CA ALA A 84 -54.74 -54.11 -12.72
C ALA A 84 -55.00 -53.14 -11.56
N ASP A 85 -55.17 -53.66 -10.34
CA ASP A 85 -55.37 -52.84 -9.14
C ASP A 85 -54.11 -52.04 -8.79
N ILE A 86 -52.93 -52.65 -8.91
CA ILE A 86 -51.64 -51.95 -8.73
C ILE A 86 -51.43 -50.91 -9.83
N ALA A 87 -51.75 -51.22 -11.10
CA ALA A 87 -51.58 -50.28 -12.21
C ALA A 87 -52.52 -49.06 -12.11
N THR A 88 -53.67 -49.22 -11.44
CA THR A 88 -54.64 -48.13 -11.24
C THR A 88 -54.22 -47.20 -10.09
N ASN A 89 -53.38 -47.67 -9.16
CA ASN A 89 -52.95 -46.91 -8.00
C ASN A 89 -51.54 -46.33 -8.19
N VAL A 90 -51.49 -45.03 -8.51
CA VAL A 90 -50.24 -44.27 -8.77
C VAL A 90 -49.32 -44.25 -7.55
N ASP A 91 -49.86 -44.17 -6.33
CA ASP A 91 -49.06 -44.12 -5.10
C ASP A 91 -48.37 -45.46 -4.84
N LEU A 92 -49.05 -46.58 -5.12
CA LEU A 92 -48.47 -47.92 -5.04
C LEU A 92 -47.38 -48.13 -6.09
N LEU A 93 -47.60 -47.66 -7.32
CA LEU A 93 -46.58 -47.69 -8.37
C LEU A 93 -45.35 -46.89 -7.96
N ASN A 94 -45.54 -45.70 -7.41
CA ASN A 94 -44.46 -44.83 -6.93
C ASN A 94 -43.71 -45.48 -5.75
N ALA A 95 -44.43 -46.11 -4.82
CA ALA A 95 -43.82 -46.88 -3.74
C ALA A 95 -42.99 -48.06 -4.29
N LEU A 96 -43.49 -48.78 -5.30
CA LEU A 96 -42.80 -49.91 -5.92
C LEU A 96 -41.56 -49.49 -6.73
N THR A 97 -41.57 -48.31 -7.36
CA THR A 97 -40.40 -47.82 -8.13
C THR A 97 -39.27 -47.37 -7.22
N HIS A 98 -39.57 -46.82 -6.05
CA HIS A 98 -38.57 -46.29 -5.12
C HIS A 98 -38.25 -47.20 -3.92
N ALA A 99 -39.04 -48.25 -3.66
CA ALA A 99 -38.77 -49.16 -2.55
C ALA A 99 -37.47 -49.96 -2.76
N PRO A 100 -36.64 -50.13 -1.72
CA PRO A 100 -35.30 -50.73 -1.85
C PRO A 100 -35.30 -52.20 -2.31
N SER A 101 -36.43 -52.90 -2.15
CA SER A 101 -36.60 -54.29 -2.58
C SER A 101 -37.04 -54.44 -4.04
N THR A 102 -37.60 -53.39 -4.65
CA THR A 102 -38.19 -53.41 -6.00
C THR A 102 -37.60 -52.36 -6.94
N ILE A 103 -36.74 -51.47 -6.43
CA ILE A 103 -36.04 -50.43 -7.18
C ILE A 103 -35.14 -51.00 -8.28
N HIS A 104 -35.11 -50.33 -9.42
CA HIS A 104 -34.17 -50.65 -10.48
C HIS A 104 -32.75 -50.16 -10.09
N PRO A 105 -31.67 -50.92 -10.38
CA PRO A 105 -30.29 -50.49 -10.12
C PRO A 105 -29.91 -49.12 -10.68
N SER A 106 -30.49 -48.69 -11.82
CA SER A 106 -30.24 -47.33 -12.35
C SER A 106 -30.79 -46.23 -11.47
N LEU A 107 -32.00 -46.44 -10.95
CA LEU A 107 -32.68 -45.48 -10.08
C LEU A 107 -31.96 -45.45 -8.72
N SER A 108 -31.57 -46.61 -8.20
CA SER A 108 -30.74 -46.71 -6.98
C SER A 108 -29.41 -45.98 -7.12
N SER A 109 -28.68 -46.21 -8.22
CA SER A 109 -27.41 -45.53 -8.52
C SER A 109 -27.59 -44.02 -8.66
N SER A 110 -28.68 -43.55 -9.28
CA SER A 110 -29.01 -42.12 -9.38
C SER A 110 -29.28 -41.51 -8.00
N HIS A 111 -30.07 -42.15 -7.15
CA HIS A 111 -30.31 -41.68 -5.78
C HIS A 111 -29.02 -41.62 -4.96
N GLN A 112 -28.16 -42.63 -5.08
CA GLN A 112 -26.87 -42.64 -4.40
C GLN A 112 -25.97 -41.50 -4.89
N ALA A 113 -25.91 -41.26 -6.20
CA ALA A 113 -25.15 -40.14 -6.76
C ALA A 113 -25.69 -38.78 -6.29
N LEU A 114 -27.01 -38.61 -6.23
CA LEU A 114 -27.64 -37.39 -5.71
C LEU A 114 -27.37 -37.19 -4.21
N GLN A 115 -27.44 -38.25 -3.40
CA GLN A 115 -27.11 -38.18 -1.98
C GLN A 115 -25.65 -37.78 -1.77
N ALA A 116 -24.72 -38.41 -2.48
CA ALA A 116 -23.30 -38.06 -2.41
C ALA A 116 -23.05 -36.60 -2.82
N ALA A 117 -23.70 -36.12 -3.87
CA ALA A 117 -23.58 -34.72 -4.30
C ALA A 117 -24.18 -33.73 -3.28
N LEU A 118 -25.26 -34.09 -2.58
CA LEU A 118 -25.82 -33.28 -1.51
C LEU A 118 -24.90 -33.22 -0.29
N ASP A 119 -24.32 -34.34 0.10
CA ASP A 119 -23.37 -34.41 1.22
C ASP A 119 -22.11 -33.58 0.91
N GLU A 120 -21.59 -33.67 -0.32
CA GLU A 120 -20.48 -32.84 -0.79
C GLU A 120 -20.84 -31.35 -0.75
N ASN A 121 -22.05 -30.98 -1.18
CA ASN A 121 -22.49 -29.59 -1.15
C ASN A 121 -22.57 -29.06 0.29
N LEU A 122 -23.07 -29.86 1.23
CA LEU A 122 -23.11 -29.50 2.65
C LEU A 122 -21.70 -29.33 3.23
N GLU A 123 -20.76 -30.19 2.86
CA GLU A 123 -19.36 -30.07 3.28
C GLU A 123 -18.69 -28.81 2.68
N LEU A 124 -18.96 -28.51 1.42
CA LEU A 124 -18.45 -27.29 0.79
C LEU A 124 -19.06 -26.04 1.45
N ALA A 125 -20.36 -26.05 1.77
CA ALA A 125 -21.02 -24.96 2.45
C ALA A 125 -20.44 -24.71 3.84
N SER A 126 -20.18 -25.76 4.63
CA SER A 126 -19.56 -25.62 5.96
C SER A 126 -18.13 -25.07 5.87
N ARG A 127 -17.33 -25.56 4.91
CA ARG A 127 -15.98 -25.04 4.62
C ARG A 127 -16.02 -23.56 4.22
N LEU A 128 -16.99 -23.15 3.39
CA LEU A 128 -17.12 -21.74 2.98
C LEU A 128 -17.41 -20.83 4.17
N VAL A 129 -18.25 -21.25 5.11
CA VAL A 129 -18.54 -20.48 6.34
C VAL A 129 -17.30 -20.33 7.21
N GLU A 130 -16.50 -21.39 7.39
CA GLU A 130 -15.24 -21.31 8.14
C GLU A 130 -14.22 -20.37 7.46
N LEU A 131 -14.11 -20.46 6.12
CA LEU A 131 -13.25 -19.59 5.34
C LEU A 131 -13.67 -18.13 5.45
N GLU A 132 -14.97 -17.84 5.40
CA GLU A 132 -15.51 -16.51 5.56
C GLU A 132 -15.17 -15.92 6.94
N ALA A 133 -15.37 -16.68 8.01
CA ALA A 133 -15.03 -16.26 9.36
C ALA A 133 -13.53 -15.96 9.51
N ARG A 134 -12.67 -16.81 8.95
CA ARG A 134 -11.22 -16.61 8.95
C ARG A 134 -10.81 -15.37 8.17
N LEU A 135 -11.42 -15.14 7.00
CA LEU A 135 -11.17 -13.97 6.16
C LEU A 135 -11.60 -12.69 6.89
N ALA A 136 -12.79 -12.68 7.51
CA ALA A 136 -13.27 -11.56 8.30
C ALA A 136 -12.32 -11.23 9.46
N HIS A 137 -11.84 -12.24 10.18
CA HIS A 137 -10.85 -12.06 11.25
C HIS A 137 -9.52 -11.49 10.71
N GLN A 138 -9.02 -12.02 9.60
CA GLN A 138 -7.80 -11.51 8.97
C GLN A 138 -7.95 -10.05 8.54
N ARG A 139 -9.08 -9.68 7.91
CA ARG A 139 -9.38 -8.29 7.54
C ARG A 139 -9.41 -7.35 8.75
N SER A 140 -10.05 -7.77 9.83
CA SER A 140 -10.10 -6.97 11.06
C SER A 140 -8.70 -6.76 11.65
N THR A 141 -7.89 -7.81 11.70
CA THR A 141 -6.52 -7.75 12.25
C THR A 141 -5.61 -6.88 11.39
N THR A 142 -5.68 -7.02 10.06
CA THR A 142 -4.85 -6.20 9.15
C THR A 142 -5.28 -4.74 9.18
N GLN A 143 -6.58 -4.45 9.28
CA GLN A 143 -7.08 -3.09 9.45
C GLN A 143 -6.57 -2.46 10.74
N ALA A 144 -6.60 -3.18 11.87
CA ALA A 144 -6.06 -2.69 13.14
C ALA A 144 -4.55 -2.42 13.06
N GLN A 145 -3.80 -3.32 12.42
CA GLN A 145 -2.36 -3.13 12.19
C GLN A 145 -2.08 -1.91 11.32
N LEU A 146 -2.81 -1.72 10.23
CA LEU A 146 -2.65 -0.57 9.33
C LEU A 146 -2.96 0.76 10.04
N LEU A 147 -3.99 0.79 10.89
CA LEU A 147 -4.28 1.98 11.70
C LEU A 147 -3.14 2.26 12.70
N SER A 148 -2.57 1.22 13.32
CA SER A 148 -1.45 1.36 14.24
C SER A 148 -0.17 1.85 13.55
N THR A 149 0.12 1.39 12.33
CA THR A 149 1.29 1.83 11.58
C THR A 149 1.15 3.29 11.15
N HIS A 150 -0.03 3.71 10.71
CA HIS A 150 -0.29 5.13 10.42
C HIS A 150 -0.20 6.01 11.67
N ALA A 151 -0.59 5.53 12.84
CA ALA A 151 -0.40 6.26 14.08
C ALA A 151 1.09 6.44 14.39
N LEU A 152 1.89 5.37 14.26
CA LEU A 152 3.33 5.41 14.48
C LEU A 152 4.05 6.32 13.46
N GLU A 153 3.63 6.29 12.20
CA GLU A 153 4.17 7.16 11.15
C GLU A 153 3.97 8.65 11.50
N ARG A 154 2.77 9.04 11.93
CA ARG A 154 2.49 10.41 12.38
C ARG A 154 3.36 10.80 13.58
N GLN A 155 3.50 9.91 14.55
CA GLN A 155 4.36 10.14 15.71
C GLN A 155 5.83 10.30 15.31
N TRP A 156 6.32 9.49 14.37
CA TRP A 156 7.68 9.61 13.88
C TRP A 156 7.92 10.92 13.13
N ARG A 157 7.01 11.31 12.23
CA ARG A 157 7.09 12.60 11.53
C ARG A 157 7.10 13.77 12.51
N GLN A 158 6.28 13.71 13.57
CA GLN A 158 6.29 14.72 14.61
C GLN A 158 7.64 14.78 15.35
N LYS A 159 8.18 13.62 15.76
CA LYS A 159 9.49 13.58 16.41
C LYS A 159 10.61 14.11 15.51
N GLN A 160 10.55 13.82 14.22
CA GLN A 160 11.50 14.34 13.25
C GLN A 160 11.39 15.86 13.14
N SER A 161 10.18 16.41 13.01
CA SER A 161 9.99 17.86 12.97
C SER A 161 10.43 18.54 14.26
N ASP A 162 10.20 17.92 15.42
CA ASP A 162 10.64 18.45 16.71
C ASP A 162 12.17 18.46 16.81
N MET A 163 12.82 17.40 16.34
CA MET A 163 14.28 17.32 16.25
C MET A 163 14.84 18.38 15.30
N ASP A 164 14.28 18.50 14.09
CA ASP A 164 14.71 19.47 13.10
C ASP A 164 14.54 20.90 13.63
N HIS A 165 13.44 21.18 14.35
CA HIS A 165 13.21 22.46 15.00
C HIS A 165 14.23 22.73 16.12
N ALA A 166 14.53 21.73 16.95
CA ALA A 166 15.53 21.86 18.02
C ALA A 166 16.95 22.07 17.46
N LEU A 167 17.27 21.46 16.32
CA LEU A 167 18.58 21.57 15.67
C LEU A 167 18.69 22.82 14.77
N ALA A 168 17.58 23.41 14.31
CA ALA A 168 17.58 24.54 13.38
C ALA A 168 18.48 25.73 13.82
N PRO A 169 18.51 26.15 15.11
CA PRO A 169 19.39 27.23 15.57
C PRO A 169 20.88 26.89 15.52
N PHE A 170 21.21 25.60 15.52
CA PHE A 170 22.57 25.09 15.44
C PHE A 170 22.97 24.66 14.02
N SER A 171 22.09 24.88 13.05
CA SER A 171 22.44 24.67 11.64
C SER A 171 23.56 25.64 11.22
N PRO A 172 24.46 25.24 10.32
CA PRO A 172 25.52 26.12 9.82
C PRO A 172 24.99 27.45 9.28
N ALA A 173 23.84 27.43 8.61
CA ALA A 173 23.19 28.63 8.10
C ALA A 173 22.70 29.56 9.23
N ALA A 174 22.06 29.02 10.28
CA ALA A 174 21.60 29.81 11.43
C ALA A 174 22.77 30.38 12.22
N MET A 175 23.84 29.59 12.43
CA MET A 175 25.07 30.07 13.08
C MET A 175 25.73 31.19 12.27
N TYR A 176 25.80 31.05 10.95
CA TYR A 176 26.33 32.08 10.05
C TYR A 176 25.49 33.35 10.09
N GLN A 177 24.16 33.23 10.01
CA GLN A 177 23.23 34.35 10.15
C GLN A 177 23.45 35.09 11.49
N ARG A 178 23.54 34.34 12.60
CA ARG A 178 23.80 34.90 13.93
C ARG A 178 25.16 35.59 14.02
N LEU A 179 26.20 35.04 13.38
CA LEU A 179 27.52 35.68 13.30
C LEU A 179 27.44 37.00 12.52
N GLY A 180 26.74 37.00 11.37
CA GLY A 180 26.51 38.21 10.57
C GLY A 180 25.75 39.29 11.34
N GLN A 181 24.68 38.91 12.04
CA GLN A 181 23.93 39.80 12.94
C GLN A 181 24.84 40.35 14.04
N GLY A 182 25.63 39.50 14.71
CA GLY A 182 26.56 39.94 15.75
C GLY A 182 27.67 40.88 15.25
N VAL A 183 28.08 40.80 13.98
CA VAL A 183 28.99 41.79 13.36
C VAL A 183 28.26 43.12 13.17
N HIS A 184 27.04 43.10 12.63
CA HIS A 184 26.24 44.30 12.39
C HIS A 184 25.86 45.02 13.70
N GLU A 185 25.40 44.28 14.71
CA GLU A 185 25.11 44.79 16.05
C GLU A 185 26.35 45.45 16.67
N GLN A 186 27.53 44.82 16.54
CA GLN A 186 28.76 45.40 17.09
C GLN A 186 29.20 46.67 16.33
N ALA A 187 28.97 46.74 15.02
CA ALA A 187 29.18 47.95 14.24
C ALA A 187 28.25 49.08 14.70
N SER A 188 26.98 48.78 14.93
CA SER A 188 26.00 49.73 15.48
C SER A 188 26.42 50.21 16.87
N VAL A 189 26.90 49.33 17.76
CA VAL A 189 27.43 49.74 19.07
C VAL A 189 28.60 50.71 18.93
N CYS A 190 29.53 50.45 17.98
CA CYS A 190 30.65 51.37 17.75
C CYS A 190 30.15 52.74 17.25
N HIS A 191 29.18 52.75 16.32
CA HIS A 191 28.57 53.98 15.82
C HIS A 191 27.88 54.78 16.93
N VAL A 192 27.07 54.12 17.76
CA VAL A 192 26.39 54.77 18.90
C VAL A 192 27.41 55.30 19.91
N LEU A 193 28.52 54.60 20.14
CA LEU A 193 29.60 55.11 21.00
C LEU A 193 30.28 56.35 20.40
N GLU A 194 30.48 56.38 19.08
CA GLU A 194 31.01 57.53 18.34
C GLU A 194 30.05 58.72 18.43
N GLU A 195 28.76 58.50 18.17
CA GLU A 195 27.71 59.53 18.29
C GLU A 195 27.59 60.05 19.73
N SER A 196 27.58 59.17 20.74
CA SER A 196 27.49 59.57 22.15
C SER A 196 28.67 60.43 22.61
N PHE A 197 29.84 60.27 21.98
CA PHE A 197 31.01 61.10 22.26
C PHE A 197 30.91 62.48 21.60
N ILE A 198 30.34 62.53 20.40
CA ILE A 198 30.17 63.77 19.62
C ILE A 198 29.05 64.63 20.22
N ASP A 199 27.93 64.01 20.60
CA ASP A 199 26.75 64.72 21.11
C ASP A 199 26.93 65.21 22.55
N GLY A 200 27.80 64.55 23.33
CA GLY A 200 28.09 64.91 24.73
C GLY A 200 26.90 64.75 25.67
N GLU A 201 27.14 64.63 26.98
CA GLU A 201 26.05 64.83 27.96
C GLU A 201 25.66 66.31 27.92
N GLY A 202 24.48 66.59 27.37
CA GLY A 202 24.10 67.91 26.87
C GLY A 202 24.27 69.07 27.86
N ASP A 203 25.30 69.89 27.64
CA ASP A 203 25.35 71.33 27.97
C ASP A 203 26.54 72.05 27.31
N GLY A 204 27.04 71.59 26.15
CA GLY A 204 28.21 72.18 25.48
C GLY A 204 29.52 72.12 26.30
N ALA A 205 29.52 71.40 27.42
CA ALA A 205 30.69 71.16 28.25
C ALA A 205 31.56 70.06 27.64
N TYR A 206 32.86 70.33 27.50
CA TYR A 206 33.83 69.32 27.10
C TYR A 206 33.87 68.18 28.13
N ALA A 207 33.84 66.92 27.66
CA ALA A 207 33.97 65.75 28.51
C ALA A 207 35.25 65.82 29.35
N SER A 208 35.17 65.39 30.62
CA SER A 208 36.32 65.38 31.51
C SER A 208 37.41 64.42 31.01
N GLU A 209 38.68 64.66 31.37
CA GLU A 209 39.80 63.79 31.01
C GLU A 209 39.56 62.32 31.43
N ARG A 210 38.87 62.12 32.56
CA ARG A 210 38.51 60.78 33.03
C ARG A 210 37.46 60.11 32.13
N GLU A 211 36.42 60.83 31.76
CA GLU A 211 35.35 60.31 30.89
C GLU A 211 35.86 60.00 29.48
N THR A 212 36.75 60.84 28.96
CA THR A 212 37.39 60.61 27.65
C THR A 212 38.26 59.35 27.70
N LEU A 213 39.08 59.14 28.74
CA LEU A 213 39.88 57.92 28.90
C LEU A 213 39.00 56.67 29.05
N ASP A 214 37.89 56.76 29.78
CA ASP A 214 36.97 55.63 29.96
C ASP A 214 36.15 55.34 28.70
N TRP A 215 35.85 56.36 27.88
CA TRP A 215 35.28 56.18 26.55
C TRP A 215 36.28 55.52 25.60
N ILE A 216 37.54 55.99 25.55
CA ILE A 216 38.59 55.43 24.69
C ILE A 216 38.76 53.93 24.96
N LYS A 217 38.78 53.53 26.24
CA LYS A 217 38.87 52.11 26.63
C LYS A 217 37.67 51.32 26.09
N ARG A 218 36.45 51.77 26.38
CA ARG A 218 35.21 51.11 25.93
C ARG A 218 35.10 51.00 24.41
N TYR A 219 35.45 52.07 23.70
CA TYR A 219 35.42 52.12 22.25
C TYR A 219 36.47 51.20 21.63
N ARG A 220 37.69 51.19 22.18
CA ARG A 220 38.74 50.27 21.74
C ARG A 220 38.31 48.81 21.94
N ASP A 221 37.76 48.47 23.10
CA ASP A 221 37.29 47.11 23.39
C ASP A 221 36.16 46.71 22.42
N ALA A 222 35.24 47.64 22.13
CA ALA A 222 34.17 47.44 21.16
C ALA A 222 34.70 47.22 19.72
N LYS A 223 35.72 47.98 19.28
CA LYS A 223 36.35 47.81 17.97
C LYS A 223 37.15 46.51 17.87
N VAL A 224 37.84 46.10 18.94
CA VAL A 224 38.54 44.80 18.99
C VAL A 224 37.56 43.65 18.78
N LEU A 225 36.41 43.68 19.48
CA LEU A 225 35.35 42.68 19.29
C LEU A 225 34.73 42.72 17.88
N TYR A 226 34.55 43.92 17.31
CA TYR A 226 34.06 44.09 15.94
C TYR A 226 34.97 43.40 14.92
N TYR A 227 36.27 43.75 14.92
CA TYR A 227 37.23 43.16 13.98
C TYR A 227 37.39 41.65 14.20
N LEU A 228 37.38 41.17 15.45
CA LEU A 228 37.43 39.73 15.72
C LEU A 228 36.24 38.98 15.11
N ARG A 229 35.02 39.51 15.22
CA ARG A 229 33.82 38.91 14.61
C ARG A 229 33.86 38.99 13.09
N GLN A 230 34.34 40.12 12.55
CA GLN A 230 34.51 40.31 11.11
C GLN A 230 35.49 39.27 10.54
N GLU A 231 36.67 39.11 11.13
CA GLU A 231 37.64 38.11 10.66
C GLU A 231 37.12 36.67 10.79
N ARG A 232 36.33 36.36 11.83
CA ARG A 232 35.70 35.04 11.98
C ARG A 232 34.68 34.79 10.86
N LYS A 233 33.95 35.83 10.45
CA LYS A 233 33.02 35.76 9.32
C LYS A 233 33.76 35.58 8.00
N GLU A 234 34.82 36.35 7.76
CA GLU A 234 35.65 36.21 6.56
C GLU A 234 36.29 34.81 6.48
N ARG A 235 36.79 34.27 7.59
CA ARG A 235 37.25 32.88 7.67
C ARG A 235 36.14 31.86 7.39
N TRP A 236 34.90 32.16 7.77
CA TRP A 236 33.74 31.34 7.44
C TRP A 236 33.42 31.38 5.95
N ASP A 237 33.43 32.57 5.35
CA ASP A 237 33.18 32.78 3.92
C ASP A 237 34.21 32.05 3.05
N GLU A 238 35.45 31.96 3.53
CA GLU A 238 36.54 31.22 2.89
C GLU A 238 36.55 29.71 3.20
N GLY A 239 35.62 29.21 4.04
CA GLY A 239 35.56 27.81 4.43
C GLY A 239 36.69 27.35 5.37
N ARG A 240 37.37 28.28 6.05
CA ARG A 240 38.43 28.02 7.05
C ARG A 240 37.89 27.85 8.47
N VAL A 241 36.62 27.50 8.63
CA VAL A 241 35.97 27.30 9.94
C VAL A 241 35.96 25.83 10.30
N GLY A 242 36.59 25.49 11.43
CA GLY A 242 36.66 24.12 11.93
C GLY A 242 37.88 23.38 11.38
N GLY A 243 39.00 23.43 12.13
CA GLY A 243 40.14 22.56 11.88
C GLY A 243 39.87 21.15 12.40
N TRP A 244 39.12 20.35 11.64
CA TRP A 244 39.15 18.88 11.69
C TRP A 244 38.98 18.39 10.26
N ARG A 245 40.11 18.20 9.57
CA ARG A 245 40.21 17.32 8.39
C ARG A 245 40.69 15.96 8.87
#